data_AF-A0A7K1KG81-F1
#
_entry.id   AF-A0A7K1KG81-F1
#
_cell.length_a   1.000
_cell.length_b   1.000
_cell.length_c   1.000
_cell.angle_alpha   90.00
_cell.angle_beta   90.00
_cell.angle_gamma   90.00
#
_symmetry.space_group_name_H-M   'P 1'
#
loop_
_entity.id
_entity.type
_entity.pdbx_description
1 polymer ?
#
loop_
_entity_poly.entity_id
_entity_poly.type
_entity_poly.pdbx_seq_one_letter_code
_entity_poly.pdbx_strand_id
1 'polypeptide(L)'
;MQWDFWTLSPESAHKLSWLMGDRGIPENWRHVNGYSSHTHSWINADGEIFWVKYHFISDQGVEFLTQAEADRIAGADPDYHQRDLCQTIERGEYPRWTLKMLIMPFAEAKTYRYNPFDLPTAPTGGLLAPQLVGIGA
;
A
#
# COMPACT_ATOMS: atom_id res chain seq x y z
N MET A 1 -19.53 15.89 9.22
CA MET A 1 -19.74 14.43 9.30
C MET A 1 -18.43 13.66 9.30
N GLN A 2 -17.52 13.80 8.31
CA GLN A 2 -16.24 13.06 8.30
C GLN A 2 -15.33 13.38 9.50
N TRP A 3 -15.04 14.67 9.74
CA TRP A 3 -14.16 15.08 10.85
C TRP A 3 -14.70 14.74 12.24
N ASP A 4 -16.02 14.76 12.43
CA ASP A 4 -16.66 14.38 13.69
C ASP A 4 -16.30 12.93 14.07
N PHE A 5 -16.45 11.99 13.14
CA PHE A 5 -16.02 10.61 13.32
C PHE A 5 -14.52 10.48 13.58
N TRP A 6 -13.67 11.07 12.73
CA TRP A 6 -12.21 10.93 12.88
C TRP A 6 -11.68 11.50 14.19
N THR A 7 -12.26 12.59 14.70
CA THR A 7 -11.85 13.15 16.00
C THR A 7 -12.29 12.30 17.18
N LEU A 8 -13.34 11.48 17.02
CA LEU A 8 -13.84 10.57 18.05
C LEU A 8 -13.25 9.14 17.97
N SER A 9 -12.61 8.81 16.85
CA SER A 9 -11.94 7.53 16.58
C SER A 9 -10.42 7.75 16.37
N PRO A 10 -9.63 7.93 17.44
CA PRO A 10 -8.19 8.18 17.34
C PRO A 10 -7.42 7.05 16.64
N GLU A 11 -7.95 5.82 16.61
CA GLU A 11 -7.40 4.70 15.84
C GLU A 11 -7.33 4.98 14.32
N SER A 12 -8.13 5.93 13.82
CA SER A 12 -8.11 6.37 12.42
C SER A 12 -6.92 7.27 12.09
N ALA A 13 -6.28 7.88 13.09
CA ALA A 13 -5.32 8.96 12.90
C ALA A 13 -4.13 8.56 12.01
N HIS A 14 -3.63 7.33 12.12
CA HIS A 14 -2.52 6.86 11.26
C HIS A 14 -2.94 6.83 9.80
N LYS A 15 -4.09 6.23 9.47
CA LYS A 15 -4.59 6.19 8.09
C LYS A 15 -4.93 7.58 7.57
N LEU A 16 -5.47 8.45 8.43
CA LEU A 16 -5.77 9.83 8.08
C LEU A 16 -4.51 10.63 7.71
N SER A 17 -3.40 10.44 8.43
CA SER A 17 -2.12 11.07 8.08
C SER A 17 -1.60 10.64 6.70
N TRP A 18 -1.86 9.40 6.28
CA TRP A 18 -1.56 8.96 4.91
C TRP A 18 -2.51 9.57 3.88
N LEU A 19 -3.81 9.58 4.18
CA LEU A 19 -4.85 10.11 3.31
C LEU A 19 -4.70 11.61 3.05
N MET A 20 -4.26 12.36 4.06
CA MET A 20 -4.09 13.83 3.98
C MET A 20 -2.70 14.24 3.50
N GLY A 21 -1.76 13.30 3.32
CA GLY A 21 -0.47 13.55 2.68
C GLY A 21 -0.54 13.35 1.17
N ASP A 22 0.59 13.51 0.47
CA ASP A 22 0.66 13.44 -1.00
C ASP A 22 0.09 12.13 -1.58
N ARG A 23 0.22 11.02 -0.85
CA ARG A 23 -0.32 9.71 -1.25
C ARG A 23 -1.86 9.66 -1.30
N GLY A 24 -2.54 10.67 -0.76
CA GLY A 24 -4.00 10.81 -0.83
C GLY A 24 -4.53 11.06 -2.24
N ILE A 25 -3.70 11.64 -3.12
CA ILE A 25 -4.09 12.00 -4.48
C ILE A 25 -3.02 11.51 -5.46
N PRO A 26 -3.05 10.23 -5.83
CA PRO A 26 -2.05 9.68 -6.75
C PRO A 26 -2.18 10.29 -8.16
N GLU A 27 -1.06 10.38 -8.88
CA GLU A 27 -1.02 10.83 -10.28
C GLU A 27 -1.88 9.95 -11.19
N ASN A 28 -1.72 8.63 -11.06
CA ASN A 28 -2.57 7.64 -11.71
C ASN A 28 -2.34 6.29 -11.04
N TRP A 29 -3.09 5.26 -11.43
CA TRP A 29 -3.00 3.93 -10.81
C TRP A 29 -1.65 3.24 -11.02
N ARG A 30 -0.87 3.59 -12.05
CA ARG A 30 0.41 2.93 -12.32
C ARG A 30 1.53 3.45 -11.41
N HIS A 31 1.38 4.66 -10.87
CA HIS A 31 2.35 5.31 -9.98
C HIS A 31 1.96 5.21 -8.50
N VAL A 32 1.31 4.10 -8.08
CA VAL A 32 1.00 3.82 -6.68
C VAL A 32 1.57 2.49 -6.22
N ASN A 33 1.97 2.41 -4.96
CA ASN A 33 2.24 1.13 -4.33
C ASN A 33 0.95 0.49 -3.83
N GLY A 34 0.87 -0.84 -3.88
CA GLY A 34 -0.17 -1.63 -3.22
C GLY A 34 0.33 -2.22 -1.90
N TYR A 35 -0.53 -2.30 -0.90
CA TYR A 35 -0.21 -2.91 0.39
C TYR A 35 -1.38 -3.77 0.87
N SER A 36 -1.11 -5.02 1.27
CA SER A 36 -2.17 -5.91 1.80
C SER A 36 -2.82 -5.37 3.07
N SER A 37 -2.12 -4.47 3.78
CA SER A 37 -2.45 -3.92 5.10
C SER A 37 -2.45 -4.97 6.23
N HIS A 38 -3.26 -6.02 6.08
CA HIS A 38 -3.40 -7.11 7.04
C HIS A 38 -2.17 -8.02 7.09
N THR A 39 -1.97 -8.61 8.26
CA THR A 39 -1.03 -9.71 8.48
C THR A 39 -1.70 -11.04 8.13
N HIS A 40 -1.03 -11.82 7.30
CA HIS A 40 -1.46 -13.15 6.87
C HIS A 40 -0.55 -14.21 7.50
N SER A 41 -0.96 -15.47 7.48
CA SER A 41 -0.09 -16.59 7.83
C SER A 41 0.34 -17.36 6.59
N TRP A 42 1.61 -17.75 6.56
CA TRP A 42 2.16 -18.77 5.67
C TRP A 42 2.53 -19.99 6.46
N ILE A 43 2.43 -21.16 5.82
CA ILE A 43 2.84 -22.45 6.37
C ILE A 43 3.78 -23.07 5.34
N ASN A 44 5.00 -23.42 5.75
CA ASN A 44 5.97 -24.07 4.85
C ASN A 44 5.74 -25.60 4.79
N ALA A 45 6.56 -26.30 4.02
CA ALA A 45 6.45 -27.76 3.84
C ALA A 45 6.65 -28.56 5.15
N ASP A 46 7.38 -27.98 6.11
CA ASP A 46 7.64 -28.59 7.43
C ASP A 46 6.55 -28.24 8.47
N GLY A 47 5.53 -27.49 8.08
CA GLY A 47 4.42 -27.08 8.96
C GLY A 47 4.74 -25.87 9.84
N GLU A 48 5.86 -25.19 9.63
CA GLU A 48 6.23 -23.99 10.37
C GLU A 48 5.41 -22.78 9.89
N ILE A 49 4.99 -21.93 10.83
CA ILE A 49 4.14 -20.78 10.56
C ILE A 49 4.98 -19.49 10.53
N PHE A 50 4.67 -18.61 9.58
CA PHE A 50 5.24 -17.28 9.46
C PHE A 50 4.14 -16.24 9.28
N TRP A 51 4.32 -15.06 9.86
CA TRP A 51 3.44 -13.92 9.64
C TRP A 51 3.95 -13.07 8.48
N VAL A 52 3.07 -12.75 7.54
CA VAL A 52 3.45 -12.13 6.26
C VAL A 52 2.61 -10.88 5.97
N LYS A 53 3.25 -9.81 5.50
CA LYS A 53 2.60 -8.67 4.84
C LYS A 53 3.13 -8.50 3.42
N TYR A 54 2.25 -8.16 2.48
CA TYR A 54 2.57 -8.03 1.05
C TYR A 54 2.61 -6.57 0.61
N HIS A 55 3.68 -6.21 -0.07
CA HIS A 55 3.92 -4.87 -0.60
C HIS A 55 4.15 -4.98 -2.11
N PHE A 56 3.25 -4.45 -2.92
CA PHE A 56 3.38 -4.32 -4.35
C PHE A 56 4.04 -2.97 -4.64
N ILE A 57 5.33 -2.96 -4.93
CA ILE A 57 6.07 -1.73 -5.18
C ILE A 57 5.99 -1.42 -6.66
N SER A 58 5.47 -0.24 -7.02
CA SER A 58 5.38 0.16 -8.43
C SER A 58 6.77 0.31 -9.03
N ASP A 59 6.98 -0.34 -10.18
CA ASP A 59 8.22 -0.21 -10.94
C ASP A 59 8.26 1.10 -11.75
N GLN A 60 7.11 1.79 -11.87
CA GLN A 60 6.99 3.11 -12.50
C GLN A 60 7.37 4.26 -11.54
N GLY A 61 7.58 3.96 -10.26
CA GLY A 61 7.76 4.96 -9.21
C GLY A 61 6.44 5.35 -8.56
N VAL A 62 6.51 6.34 -7.66
CA VAL A 62 5.34 6.83 -6.92
C VAL A 62 5.23 8.34 -7.14
N GLU A 63 4.09 8.78 -7.70
CA GLU A 63 3.82 10.16 -8.09
C GLU A 63 2.43 10.60 -7.64
N PHE A 64 2.25 11.90 -7.47
CA PHE A 64 1.07 12.51 -6.85
C PHE A 64 0.69 13.80 -7.54
N LEU A 65 -0.60 14.11 -7.51
CA LEU A 65 -1.12 15.41 -7.90
C LEU A 65 -1.14 16.35 -6.70
N THR A 66 -0.91 17.63 -6.96
CA THR A 66 -1.33 18.67 -6.02
C THR A 66 -2.85 18.76 -5.98
N GLN A 67 -3.41 19.28 -4.88
CA GLN A 67 -4.86 19.48 -4.78
C GLN A 67 -5.42 20.32 -5.95
N ALA A 68 -4.71 21.38 -6.36
CA ALA A 68 -5.16 22.26 -7.44
C ALA A 68 -5.19 21.56 -8.81
N GLU A 69 -4.23 20.66 -9.08
CA GLU A 69 -4.24 19.86 -10.30
C GLU A 69 -5.38 18.84 -10.29
N ALA A 70 -5.58 18.18 -9.14
CA ALA A 70 -6.64 17.20 -8.95
C ALA A 70 -8.04 17.82 -9.10
N ASP A 71 -8.26 19.01 -8.52
CA ASP A 71 -9.53 19.74 -8.65
C ASP A 71 -9.83 20.09 -10.10
N ARG A 72 -8.81 20.54 -10.85
CA ARG A 72 -8.93 20.84 -12.28
C ARG A 72 -9.25 19.58 -13.09
N ILE A 73 -8.54 18.48 -12.83
CA ILE A 73 -8.74 17.20 -13.55
C ILE A 73 -10.13 16.65 -13.24
N ALA A 74 -10.57 16.65 -11.98
CA ALA A 74 -11.88 16.13 -11.59
C ALA A 74 -13.05 16.80 -12.32
N GLY A 75 -12.93 18.09 -12.65
CA GLY A 75 -13.94 18.81 -13.44
C GLY A 75 -13.82 18.61 -14.95
N ALA A 76 -12.60 18.44 -15.47
CA ALA A 76 -12.35 18.30 -16.91
C ALA A 76 -12.49 16.85 -17.41
N ASP A 77 -12.18 15.89 -16.54
CA ASP A 77 -12.01 14.50 -16.89
C ASP A 77 -12.14 13.58 -15.65
N PRO A 78 -13.35 13.14 -15.31
CA PRO A 78 -13.58 12.24 -14.18
C PRO A 78 -13.01 10.82 -14.39
N ASP A 79 -12.70 10.44 -15.63
CA ASP A 79 -12.21 9.10 -16.00
C ASP A 79 -10.67 9.04 -16.14
N TYR A 80 -9.96 10.07 -15.67
CA TYR A 80 -8.52 10.26 -15.89
C TYR A 80 -7.67 9.01 -15.63
N HIS A 81 -7.79 8.39 -14.46
CA HIS A 81 -6.99 7.21 -14.11
C HIS A 81 -7.36 5.98 -14.96
N GLN A 82 -8.64 5.80 -15.26
CA GLN A 82 -9.09 4.69 -16.09
C GLN A 82 -8.58 4.84 -17.52
N ARG A 83 -8.69 6.04 -18.08
CA ARG A 83 -8.19 6.31 -19.43
C ARG A 83 -6.68 6.17 -19.51
N ASP A 84 -5.93 6.70 -18.53
CA ASP A 84 -4.48 6.51 -18.44
C ASP A 84 -4.11 5.03 -18.52
N LEU A 85 -4.73 4.18 -17.68
CA LEU A 85 -4.42 2.76 -17.65
C LEU A 85 -4.78 2.06 -18.97
N CYS A 86 -5.98 2.28 -19.50
CA CYS A 86 -6.43 1.65 -20.74
C CYS A 86 -5.52 2.02 -21.91
N GLN A 87 -5.25 3.30 -22.12
CA GLN A 87 -4.41 3.76 -23.22
C GLN A 87 -2.96 3.29 -23.09
N THR A 88 -2.45 3.21 -21.86
CA THR A 88 -1.10 2.72 -21.58
C THR A 88 -0.97 1.24 -21.96
N ILE A 89 -1.96 0.42 -21.61
CA ILE A 89 -2.01 -0.99 -22.03
C ILE A 89 -2.17 -1.13 -23.56
N GLU A 90 -3.01 -0.30 -24.19
CA GLU A 90 -3.20 -0.29 -25.65
C GLU A 90 -1.90 0.04 -26.42
N ARG A 91 -1.02 0.86 -25.83
CA ARG A 91 0.31 1.18 -26.40
C ARG A 91 1.35 0.08 -26.16
N GLY A 92 1.01 -1.00 -25.44
CA GLY A 92 1.95 -2.07 -25.09
C GLY A 92 2.89 -1.72 -23.93
N GLU A 93 2.62 -0.63 -23.22
CA GLU A 93 3.33 -0.21 -22.02
C GLU A 93 2.68 -0.88 -20.80
N TYR A 94 3.04 -2.11 -20.48
CA TYR A 94 2.40 -2.84 -19.38
C TYR A 94 2.96 -2.40 -18.02
N PRO A 95 2.14 -1.77 -17.14
CA PRO A 95 2.61 -1.39 -15.81
C PRO A 95 2.90 -2.63 -14.97
N ARG A 96 3.94 -2.53 -14.13
CA ARG A 96 4.42 -3.62 -13.30
C ARG A 96 4.60 -3.19 -11.84
N TRP A 97 4.51 -4.19 -10.98
CA TRP A 97 4.77 -4.06 -9.56
C TRP A 97 5.64 -5.21 -9.09
N THR A 98 6.74 -4.87 -8.42
CA THR A 98 7.58 -5.85 -7.74
C THR A 98 6.95 -6.21 -6.39
N LEU A 99 6.61 -7.49 -6.20
CA LEU A 99 6.15 -8.00 -4.91
C LEU A 99 7.32 -8.10 -3.93
N LYS A 100 7.18 -7.44 -2.78
CA LYS A 100 8.04 -7.58 -1.61
C LYS A 100 7.22 -8.04 -0.42
N MET A 101 7.85 -8.78 0.47
CA MET A 101 7.19 -9.28 1.66
C MET A 101 7.96 -8.98 2.93
N LEU A 102 7.22 -8.63 3.97
CA LEU A 102 7.69 -8.69 5.34
C LEU A 102 7.35 -10.08 5.88
N ILE A 103 8.34 -10.80 6.40
CA ILE A 103 8.15 -12.14 6.96
C ILE A 103 8.67 -12.13 8.39
N MET A 104 7.84 -12.57 9.33
CA MET A 104 8.15 -12.66 10.75
C MET A 104 7.95 -14.11 11.24
N PRO A 105 8.91 -14.68 11.99
CA PRO A 105 8.72 -15.97 12.65
C PRO A 105 7.51 -15.96 13.61
N PHE A 106 6.78 -17.07 13.70
CA PHE A 106 5.56 -17.15 14.51
C PHE A 106 5.73 -16.64 15.96
N ALA A 107 6.83 -17.04 16.61
CA ALA A 107 7.09 -16.74 18.01
C ALA A 107 7.35 -15.24 18.27
N GLU A 108 7.89 -14.50 17.30
CA GLU A 108 8.27 -13.10 17.47
C GLU A 108 7.07 -12.17 17.56
N ALA A 109 5.93 -12.53 16.96
CA ALA A 109 4.73 -11.71 16.96
C ALA A 109 4.21 -11.40 18.37
N LYS A 110 4.40 -12.33 19.32
CA LYS A 110 3.91 -12.19 20.69
C LYS A 110 4.59 -11.07 21.46
N THR A 111 5.86 -10.80 21.16
CA THR A 111 6.70 -9.84 21.88
C THR A 111 7.09 -8.65 21.03
N TYR A 112 6.59 -8.55 19.79
CA TYR A 112 6.91 -7.44 18.92
C TYR A 112 6.38 -6.12 19.51
N ARG A 113 7.16 -5.04 19.33
CA ARG A 113 6.87 -3.72 19.91
C ARG A 113 5.51 -3.12 19.50
N TYR A 114 4.95 -3.60 18.39
CA TYR A 114 3.63 -3.26 17.88
C TYR A 114 2.83 -4.54 17.71
N ASN A 115 1.51 -4.49 17.86
CA ASN A 115 0.68 -5.65 17.58
C ASN A 115 0.61 -5.87 16.04
N PRO A 116 1.21 -6.94 15.49
CA PRO A 116 1.20 -7.16 14.05
C PRO A 116 -0.21 -7.47 13.52
N PHE A 117 -1.16 -7.84 14.37
CA PHE A 117 -2.55 -8.08 14.01
C PHE A 117 -3.41 -6.82 14.06
N ASP A 118 -2.83 -5.69 14.49
CA ASP A 118 -3.49 -4.39 14.45
C ASP A 118 -3.21 -3.68 13.10
N LEU A 119 -4.28 -3.30 12.42
CA LEU A 119 -4.25 -2.81 11.04
C LEU A 119 -3.55 -1.45 10.81
N PRO A 120 -3.56 -0.47 11.75
CA PRO A 120 -2.85 0.78 11.52
C PRO A 120 -1.33 0.59 11.54
N THR A 121 -0.80 -0.48 12.15
CA THR A 121 0.65 -0.62 12.29
C THR A 121 1.34 -1.04 10.98
N ALA A 122 1.99 -0.08 10.33
CA ALA A 122 3.01 -0.35 9.32
C ALA A 122 4.38 -0.39 10.01
N PRO A 123 5.01 -1.56 10.20
CA PRO A 123 6.37 -1.61 10.69
C PRO A 123 7.31 -1.12 9.57
N THR A 124 7.63 0.17 9.60
CA THR A 124 8.69 0.76 8.77
C THR A 124 9.97 0.88 9.60
N GLY A 125 10.72 -0.23 9.72
CA GLY A 125 12.08 -0.24 10.29
C GLY A 125 12.32 -1.30 11.38
N GLY A 126 13.48 -1.95 11.31
CA GLY A 126 13.93 -3.03 12.22
C GLY A 126 13.91 -4.42 11.58
N LEU A 127 13.98 -5.49 12.40
CA LEU A 127 14.04 -6.95 12.09
C LEU A 127 13.17 -7.50 10.93
N LEU A 128 12.27 -6.69 10.36
CA LEU A 128 11.40 -7.00 9.23
C LEU A 128 11.80 -6.11 8.04
N ALA A 129 12.98 -6.33 7.48
CA ALA A 129 13.32 -5.71 6.19
C ALA A 129 12.52 -6.42 5.09
N PRO A 130 11.88 -5.69 4.15
CA PRO A 130 11.21 -6.31 3.01
C PRO A 130 12.17 -7.17 2.22
N GLN A 131 11.88 -8.46 2.15
CA GLN A 131 12.60 -9.39 1.30
C GLN A 131 11.96 -9.37 -0.08
N LEU A 132 12.80 -9.34 -1.11
CA LEU A 132 12.37 -9.51 -2.49
C LEU A 132 12.00 -10.98 -2.70
N VAL A 133 10.77 -11.26 -3.11
CA VAL A 133 10.37 -12.61 -3.50
C VAL A 133 9.76 -12.53 -4.89
N GLY A 134 10.63 -12.67 -5.89
CA GLY A 134 10.30 -12.93 -7.30
C GLY A 134 9.53 -11.84 -8.05
N ILE A 135 9.97 -11.54 -9.27
CA ILE A 135 9.21 -10.75 -10.24
C ILE A 135 8.27 -11.74 -10.94
N GLY A 136 6.98 -11.70 -10.61
CA GLY A 136 5.96 -12.40 -11.40
C GLY A 136 5.77 -11.65 -12.72
N ALA A 137 6.05 -12.33 -13.83
CA ALA A 137 5.95 -11.81 -15.19
C ALA A 137 4.53 -11.35 -15.57
#